data_AF-A0A7S2XG94-F1
#
_entry.id   AF-A0A7S2XG94-F1
#
_cell.length_a   1.000
_cell.length_b   1.000
_cell.length_c   1.000
_cell.angle_alpha   90.00
_cell.angle_beta   90.00
_cell.angle_gamma   90.00
#
_symmetry.space_group_name_H-M   'P 1'
#
loop_
_entity.id
_entity.type
_entity.pdbx_description
1 polymer ?
#
loop_
_entity_poly.entity_id
_entity_poly.type
_entity_poly.pdbx_seq_one_letter_code
_entity_poly.pdbx_strand_id
1 'polypeptide(L)'
;MNEVDTLENLVYVLSFSERADLLRRMALCRRRIAQLNQVIWSKTMMFKHLKSQRYHWETEEEGMVIPVVYLQDILDTITYMTTRIKLAREFLDGAQTSYLARVNVEAADHSHEIEGRMNTMSTVATVFVPLTTITGMWGMNVVVPGQVNEFDENDPSTYVPFILICVGMLVISVGLTAFFRRYQFF
;
A
#
# COMPACT_ATOMS: atom_id res chain seq x y z
N MET A 1 -8.77 25.58 7.03
CA MET A 1 -9.25 24.32 6.42
C MET A 1 -8.55 24.07 5.09
N ASN A 2 -8.52 25.04 4.16
CA ASN A 2 -7.89 24.87 2.85
C ASN A 2 -6.43 24.37 2.83
N GLU A 3 -5.58 24.73 3.79
CA GLU A 3 -4.18 24.27 3.81
C GLU A 3 -4.02 22.77 4.11
N VAL A 4 -4.91 22.21 4.94
CA VAL A 4 -4.89 20.79 5.31
C VAL A 4 -5.40 19.94 4.15
N ASP A 5 -6.46 20.40 3.47
CA ASP A 5 -6.97 19.76 2.26
C ASP A 5 -5.96 19.83 1.10
N THR A 6 -5.15 20.90 1.00
CA THR A 6 -4.06 20.96 0.02
C THR A 6 -2.91 20.03 0.37
N LEU A 7 -2.61 19.80 1.64
CA LEU A 7 -1.60 18.82 2.08
C LEU A 7 -2.04 17.38 1.76
N GLU A 8 -3.33 17.10 1.89
CA GLU A 8 -3.93 15.81 1.56
C GLU A 8 -3.95 15.55 0.04
N ASN A 9 -4.17 16.60 -0.75
CA ASN A 9 -4.07 16.54 -2.21
C ASN A 9 -2.63 16.54 -2.73
N LEU A 10 -1.65 17.09 -2.01
CA LEU A 10 -0.24 17.05 -2.42
C LEU A 10 0.33 15.62 -2.34
N VAL A 11 -0.18 14.80 -1.41
CA VAL A 11 0.13 13.36 -1.31
C VAL A 11 -0.35 12.59 -2.56
N TYR A 12 -1.24 13.16 -3.37
CA TYR A 12 -1.80 12.55 -4.58
C TYR A 12 -0.81 12.47 -5.75
N VAL A 13 0.34 13.17 -5.68
CA VAL A 13 1.34 13.25 -6.77
C VAL A 13 2.75 12.95 -6.23
N LEU A 14 2.90 11.92 -5.39
CA LEU A 14 4.22 11.51 -4.94
C LEU A 14 4.63 10.15 -5.51
N SER A 15 5.66 10.18 -6.36
CA SER A 15 6.45 9.06 -6.85
C SER A 15 7.00 8.21 -5.69
N PHE A 16 7.31 6.94 -5.95
CA PHE A 16 7.81 5.99 -4.95
C PHE A 16 9.02 6.53 -4.15
N SER A 17 9.93 7.27 -4.80
CA SER A 17 11.07 7.92 -4.13
C SER A 17 10.64 9.02 -3.15
N GLU A 18 9.56 9.73 -3.47
CA GLU A 18 9.04 10.83 -2.67
C GLU A 18 8.27 10.30 -1.45
N ARG A 19 7.63 9.13 -1.56
CA ARG A 19 6.99 8.41 -0.45
C ARG A 19 7.98 7.99 0.64
N ALA A 20 9.14 7.46 0.24
CA ALA A 20 10.20 7.10 1.18
C ALA A 20 10.82 8.33 1.87
N ASP A 21 11.00 9.44 1.13
CA ASP A 21 11.46 10.70 1.70
C ASP A 21 10.44 11.30 2.68
N LEU A 22 9.14 11.21 2.36
CA LEU A 22 8.05 11.67 3.23
C LEU A 22 8.02 10.90 4.55
N LEU A 23 8.13 9.56 4.52
CA LEU A 23 8.25 8.73 5.73
C LEU A 23 9.49 9.10 6.55
N ARG A 24 10.62 9.34 5.90
CA ARG A 24 11.85 9.81 6.56
C ARG A 24 11.64 11.16 7.24
N ARG A 25 10.99 12.12 6.57
CA ARG A 25 10.67 13.44 7.14
C ARG A 25 9.72 13.34 8.33
N MET A 26 8.69 12.49 8.26
CA MET A 26 7.79 12.22 9.40
C MET A 26 8.55 11.65 10.59
N ALA A 27 9.45 10.69 10.37
CA ALA A 27 10.29 10.12 11.42
C ALA A 27 11.25 11.16 12.05
N LEU A 28 11.84 12.03 11.23
CA LEU A 28 12.67 13.15 11.72
C LEU A 28 11.84 14.15 12.53
N CYS A 29 10.61 14.45 12.10
CA CYS A 29 9.69 15.32 12.82
C CYS A 29 9.34 14.73 14.20
N ARG A 30 9.02 13.43 14.27
CA ARG A 30 8.78 12.71 15.54
C ARG A 30 9.96 12.82 16.50
N ARG A 31 11.19 12.64 16.00
CA ARG A 31 12.42 12.81 16.79
C ARG A 31 12.58 14.24 17.31
N ARG A 32 12.33 15.25 16.48
CA ARG A 32 12.40 16.67 16.88
C ARG A 32 11.36 17.01 17.94
N ILE A 33 10.12 16.54 17.78
CA ILE A 33 9.05 16.71 18.77
C ILE A 33 9.45 16.08 20.12
N ALA A 34 10.01 14.87 20.10
CA ALA A 34 10.49 14.21 21.32
C ALA A 34 11.61 15.00 22.01
N GLN A 35 12.58 15.51 21.25
CA GLN A 35 13.66 16.36 21.76
C GLN A 35 13.12 17.66 22.36
N LEU A 36 12.22 18.36 21.68
CA LEU A 36 11.59 19.59 22.17
C LEU A 36 10.81 19.33 23.46
N ASN A 37 10.06 18.22 23.51
CA ASN A 37 9.31 17.83 24.70
C ASN A 37 10.24 17.56 25.89
N GLN A 38 11.37 16.90 25.67
CA GLN A 38 12.37 16.63 26.71
C GLN A 38 12.96 17.95 27.26
N VAL A 39 13.35 18.88 26.38
CA VAL A 39 13.90 20.19 26.79
C VAL A 39 12.88 20.99 27.60
N ILE A 40 11.63 21.03 27.15
CA ILE A 40 10.55 21.73 27.86
C ILE A 40 10.25 21.09 29.21
N TRP A 41 10.25 19.77 29.28
CA TRP A 41 10.07 19.05 30.54
C TRP A 41 11.18 19.39 31.55
N SER A 42 12.45 19.37 31.12
CA SER A 42 13.58 19.77 31.98
C SER A 42 13.47 21.22 32.44
N LYS A 43 13.10 22.17 31.56
CA LYS A 43 12.84 23.57 31.94
C LYS A 43 11.69 23.67 32.94
N THR A 44 10.59 22.96 32.72
CA THR A 44 9.44 22.91 33.63
C THR A 44 9.85 22.47 35.03
N MET A 45 10.68 21.43 35.13
CA MET A 45 11.15 20.92 36.42
C MET A 45 12.06 21.91 37.14
N MET A 46 12.94 22.62 36.42
CA MET A 46 13.77 23.69 37.01
C MET A 46 12.91 24.83 37.58
N PHE A 47 11.92 25.32 36.83
CA PHE A 47 11.06 26.40 37.32
C PHE A 47 10.14 25.97 38.46
N LYS A 48 9.64 24.72 38.44
CA LYS A 48 8.91 24.14 39.58
C LYS A 48 9.78 24.01 40.83
N HIS A 49 11.02 23.56 40.67
CA HIS A 49 11.99 23.49 41.76
C HIS A 49 12.35 24.88 42.30
N LEU A 50 12.55 25.85 41.40
CA LEU A 50 12.79 27.24 41.78
C LEU A 50 11.61 27.77 42.60
N LYS A 51 10.36 27.49 42.19
CA LYS A 51 9.14 27.84 42.93
C LYS A 51 9.02 27.12 44.30
N SER A 52 9.52 25.88 44.43
CA SER A 52 9.43 25.12 45.70
C SER A 52 10.53 25.46 46.70
N GLN A 53 11.77 25.67 46.23
CA GLN A 53 12.80 26.35 47.03
C GLN A 53 12.31 27.74 47.42
N ARG A 54 11.42 28.31 46.61
CA ARG A 54 10.76 29.55 46.93
C ARG A 54 9.81 29.55 48.17
N TYR A 55 9.76 28.55 49.04
CA TYR A 55 9.12 28.69 50.35
C TYR A 55 10.07 29.17 51.47
N HIS A 56 11.40 29.18 51.25
CA HIS A 56 12.38 29.45 52.32
C HIS A 56 12.93 30.89 52.38
N TRP A 57 12.54 31.80 51.49
CA TRP A 57 13.00 33.22 51.47
C TRP A 57 11.85 34.21 51.74
N GLU A 58 10.61 33.74 51.96
CA GLU A 58 9.47 34.61 52.30
C GLU A 58 9.39 34.93 53.81
N THR A 59 10.33 34.45 54.61
CA THR A 59 10.31 34.63 56.08
C THR A 59 10.80 36.01 56.55
N GLU A 60 11.13 36.96 55.68
CA GLU A 60 11.58 38.29 56.13
C GLU A 60 11.05 39.42 55.23
N GLU A 61 10.08 40.13 55.79
CA GLU A 61 9.62 41.51 55.55
C GLU A 61 9.34 42.03 54.12
N GLU A 62 8.06 42.42 53.95
CA GLU A 62 7.49 43.43 53.04
C GLU A 62 8.27 43.82 51.76
N GLY A 63 7.83 43.31 50.60
CA GLY A 63 8.14 43.92 49.30
C GLY A 63 8.24 42.96 48.10
N MET A 64 8.33 41.66 48.34
CA MET A 64 8.71 40.68 47.32
C MET A 64 7.52 39.94 46.66
N VAL A 65 6.38 40.62 46.51
CA VAL A 65 5.18 40.11 45.80
C VAL A 65 5.42 40.05 44.28
N ILE A 66 6.26 40.95 43.76
CA ILE A 66 6.51 41.15 42.34
C ILE A 66 7.14 39.93 41.63
N PRO A 67 8.16 39.22 42.18
CA PRO A 67 8.82 38.17 41.43
C PRO A 67 8.05 36.84 41.40
N VAL A 68 6.97 36.67 42.17
CA VAL A 68 6.11 35.46 42.13
C VAL A 68 5.18 35.51 40.92
N VAL A 69 4.62 36.68 40.62
CA VAL A 69 3.72 36.89 39.47
C VAL A 69 4.43 36.65 38.15
N TYR A 70 5.68 37.13 37.99
CA TYR A 70 6.48 36.87 36.78
C TYR A 70 6.85 35.39 36.61
N LEU A 71 7.13 34.67 37.70
CA LEU A 71 7.42 33.24 37.63
C LEU A 71 6.18 32.44 37.24
N GLN A 72 5.00 32.88 37.68
CA GLN A 72 3.73 32.29 37.28
C GLN A 72 3.47 32.46 35.78
N ASP A 73 3.68 33.66 35.22
CA ASP A 73 3.54 33.91 33.78
C ASP A 73 4.48 33.01 32.92
N ILE A 74 5.71 32.82 33.38
CA ILE A 74 6.67 31.90 32.72
C ILE A 74 6.18 30.45 32.79
N LEU A 75 5.65 30.01 33.93
CA LEU A 75 5.11 28.65 34.10
C LEU A 75 3.87 28.43 33.23
N ASP A 76 3.00 29.42 33.10
CA ASP A 76 1.82 29.37 32.25
C ASP A 76 2.22 29.29 30.77
N THR A 77 3.22 30.07 30.37
CA THR A 77 3.81 30.01 29.01
C THR A 77 4.38 28.62 28.71
N ILE A 78 5.11 28.01 29.64
CA ILE A 78 5.68 26.66 29.48
C ILE A 78 4.57 25.59 29.38
N THR A 79 3.51 25.74 30.17
CA THR A 79 2.35 24.85 30.15
C THR A 79 1.64 24.95 28.79
N TYR A 80 1.48 26.16 28.26
CA TYR A 80 0.98 26.39 26.90
C TYR A 80 1.86 25.73 25.82
N MET A 81 3.19 25.89 25.89
CA MET A 81 4.12 25.25 24.95
C MET A 81 4.03 23.72 25.00
N THR A 82 3.89 23.14 26.19
CA THR A 82 3.73 21.69 26.38
C THR A 82 2.45 21.19 25.70
N THR A 83 1.33 21.90 25.89
CA THR A 83 0.06 21.60 25.22
C THR A 83 0.18 21.66 23.70
N ARG A 84 0.87 22.68 23.16
CA ARG A 84 1.10 22.78 21.70
C ARG A 84 1.91 21.61 21.15
N ILE A 85 2.94 21.16 21.88
CA ILE A 85 3.74 19.99 21.47
C ILE A 85 2.91 18.71 21.50
N LYS A 86 2.03 18.55 22.49
CA LYS A 86 1.10 17.42 22.56
C LYS A 86 0.16 17.40 21.35
N LEU A 87 -0.45 18.53 21.03
CA LEU A 87 -1.32 18.66 19.84
C LEU A 87 -0.56 18.40 18.54
N ALA A 88 0.67 18.92 18.41
CA ALA A 88 1.50 18.67 17.23
C ALA A 88 1.85 17.17 17.08
N ARG A 89 2.08 16.47 18.19
CA ARG A 89 2.31 15.03 18.20
C ARG A 89 1.06 14.25 17.77
N GLU A 90 -0.11 14.57 18.33
CA GLU A 90 -1.38 13.94 17.95
C GLU A 90 -1.69 14.15 16.47
N PHE A 91 -1.45 15.35 15.94
CA PHE A 91 -1.61 15.62 14.50
C PHE A 91 -0.64 14.79 13.66
N LEU A 92 0.63 14.68 14.06
CA LEU A 92 1.61 13.86 13.35
C LEU A 92 1.25 12.37 13.35
N ASP A 93 0.81 11.83 14.50
CA ASP A 93 0.39 10.44 14.61
C ASP A 93 -0.88 10.17 13.77
N GLY A 94 -1.82 11.13 13.72
CA GLY A 94 -2.98 11.09 12.82
C GLY A 94 -2.58 11.09 11.34
N ALA A 95 -1.69 12.01 10.94
CA ALA A 95 -1.18 12.09 9.57
C ALA A 95 -0.45 10.80 9.15
N GLN A 96 0.33 10.19 10.04
CA GLN A 96 1.01 8.91 9.79
C GLN A 96 -0.01 7.77 9.57
N THR A 97 -1.06 7.73 10.38
CA THR A 97 -2.13 6.71 10.28
C THR A 97 -2.90 6.86 8.96
N SER A 98 -3.31 8.08 8.63
CA SER A 98 -4.00 8.37 7.36
C SER A 98 -3.12 8.07 6.14
N TYR A 99 -1.82 8.35 6.21
CA TYR A 99 -0.88 8.00 5.16
C TYR A 99 -0.80 6.47 4.93
N LEU A 100 -0.65 5.68 6.00
CA LEU A 100 -0.61 4.22 5.90
C LEU A 100 -1.92 3.64 5.36
N ALA A 101 -3.06 4.16 5.80
CA ALA A 101 -4.37 3.75 5.29
C ALA A 101 -4.47 3.98 3.77
N ARG A 102 -4.01 5.14 3.29
CA ARG A 102 -3.98 5.45 1.85
C ARG A 102 -3.06 4.52 1.07
N VAL A 103 -1.85 4.25 1.57
CA VAL A 103 -0.93 3.29 0.94
C VAL A 103 -1.54 1.90 0.83
N ASN A 104 -2.26 1.45 1.86
CA ASN A 104 -2.94 0.16 1.83
C ASN A 104 -4.06 0.11 0.79
N VAL A 105 -4.86 1.19 0.67
CA VAL A 105 -5.91 1.28 -0.35
C VAL A 105 -5.29 1.27 -1.75
N GLU A 106 -4.26 2.07 -1.99
CA GLU A 106 -3.59 2.11 -3.31
C GLU A 106 -2.92 0.77 -3.66
N ALA A 107 -2.32 0.08 -2.69
CA ALA A 107 -1.79 -1.25 -2.88
C ALA A 107 -2.89 -2.28 -3.22
N ALA A 108 -4.07 -2.16 -2.60
CA ALA A 108 -5.23 -3.00 -2.92
C ALA A 108 -5.75 -2.71 -4.33
N ASP A 109 -5.84 -1.44 -4.73
CA ASP A 109 -6.25 -1.04 -6.08
C ASP A 109 -5.30 -1.57 -7.15
N HIS A 110 -3.98 -1.45 -6.94
CA HIS A 110 -2.98 -2.05 -7.83
C HIS A 110 -3.08 -3.58 -7.87
N SER A 111 -3.38 -4.22 -6.74
CA SER A 111 -3.57 -5.67 -6.70
C SER A 111 -4.81 -6.08 -7.51
N HIS A 112 -5.90 -5.32 -7.43
CA HIS A 112 -7.09 -5.55 -8.25
C HIS A 112 -6.80 -5.37 -9.75
N GLU A 113 -6.01 -4.38 -10.15
CA GLU A 113 -5.61 -4.21 -11.56
C GLU A 113 -4.75 -5.40 -12.04
N ILE A 114 -3.81 -5.85 -11.21
CA ILE A 114 -2.97 -7.02 -11.51
C ILE A 114 -3.83 -8.27 -11.65
N GLU A 115 -4.80 -8.48 -10.75
CA GLU A 115 -5.72 -9.60 -10.81
C GLU A 115 -6.56 -9.58 -12.10
N GLY A 116 -7.09 -8.42 -12.47
CA GLY A 116 -7.80 -8.23 -13.74
C GLY A 116 -6.93 -8.59 -14.95
N ARG A 117 -5.66 -8.19 -14.95
CA ARG A 117 -4.69 -8.56 -16.00
C ARG A 117 -4.31 -10.03 -15.97
N MET A 118 -4.11 -10.61 -14.78
CA MET A 118 -3.79 -12.03 -14.60
C MET A 118 -4.92 -12.91 -15.14
N ASN A 119 -6.18 -12.50 -14.95
CA ASN A 119 -7.32 -13.22 -15.51
C ASN A 119 -7.24 -13.34 -17.04
N THR A 120 -6.82 -12.26 -17.73
CA THR A 120 -6.65 -12.31 -19.19
C THR A 120 -5.53 -13.26 -19.62
N MET A 121 -4.40 -13.27 -18.91
CA MET A 121 -3.28 -14.18 -19.19
C MET A 121 -3.66 -15.64 -18.90
N SER A 122 -4.35 -15.90 -17.79
CA SER A 122 -4.83 -17.23 -17.41
C SER A 122 -5.84 -17.76 -18.43
N THR A 123 -6.76 -16.93 -18.91
CA THR A 123 -7.72 -17.31 -19.97
C THR A 123 -6.98 -17.77 -21.23
N VAL A 124 -5.95 -17.02 -21.65
CA VAL A 124 -5.11 -17.39 -22.78
C VAL A 124 -4.39 -18.72 -22.52
N ALA A 125 -3.77 -18.88 -21.35
CA ALA A 125 -3.08 -20.11 -20.97
C ALA A 125 -4.01 -21.34 -20.98
N THR A 126 -5.22 -21.23 -20.45
CA THR A 126 -6.20 -22.34 -20.44
C THR A 126 -6.62 -22.79 -21.84
N VAL A 127 -6.64 -21.90 -22.83
CA VAL A 127 -6.87 -22.27 -24.24
C VAL A 127 -5.66 -22.99 -24.83
N PHE A 128 -4.44 -22.56 -24.49
CA PHE A 128 -3.21 -23.15 -25.02
C PHE A 128 -2.87 -24.52 -24.43
N VAL A 129 -3.16 -24.78 -23.15
CA VAL A 129 -2.85 -26.07 -22.49
C VAL A 129 -3.37 -27.29 -23.28
N PRO A 130 -4.68 -27.43 -23.58
CA PRO A 130 -5.16 -28.59 -24.33
C PRO A 130 -4.62 -28.64 -25.76
N LEU A 131 -4.43 -27.48 -26.42
CA LEU A 131 -3.85 -27.42 -27.76
C LEU A 131 -2.43 -27.97 -27.76
N THR A 132 -1.60 -27.56 -26.81
CA THR A 132 -0.21 -28.03 -26.67
C THR A 132 -0.12 -29.50 -26.30
N THR A 133 -1.00 -30.01 -25.42
CA THR A 133 -1.05 -31.44 -25.07
C THR A 133 -1.41 -32.29 -26.28
N ILE A 134 -2.41 -31.87 -27.05
CA ILE A 134 -2.83 -32.56 -28.27
C ILE A 134 -1.65 -32.57 -29.25
N THR A 135 -1.12 -31.41 -29.66
CA THR A 135 0.03 -31.37 -30.59
C THR A 135 1.26 -32.14 -30.11
N GLY A 136 1.49 -32.19 -28.79
CA GLY A 136 2.60 -32.95 -28.20
C GLY A 136 2.45 -34.46 -28.36
N MET A 137 1.25 -35.00 -28.15
CA MET A 137 0.97 -36.44 -28.31
C MET A 137 1.19 -36.94 -29.75
N TRP A 138 0.88 -36.13 -30.76
CA TRP A 138 1.13 -36.47 -32.17
C TRP A 138 2.49 -36.02 -32.71
N GLY A 139 3.22 -35.18 -31.97
CA GLY A 139 4.64 -34.89 -32.22
C GLY A 139 5.55 -36.02 -31.73
N MET A 140 5.09 -36.82 -30.76
CA MET A 140 5.64 -38.14 -30.48
C MET A 140 5.14 -39.07 -31.59
N ASN A 141 6.02 -39.82 -32.26
CA ASN A 141 5.75 -40.66 -33.44
C ASN A 141 4.75 -41.82 -33.14
N VAL A 142 3.52 -41.47 -32.81
CA VAL A 142 2.43 -42.33 -32.37
C VAL A 142 1.43 -42.44 -33.52
N VAL A 143 1.03 -43.67 -33.81
CA VAL A 143 0.10 -44.02 -34.88
C VAL A 143 -1.25 -43.34 -34.64
N VAL A 144 -1.75 -42.59 -35.63
CA VAL A 144 -3.06 -41.95 -35.53
C VAL A 144 -4.19 -42.99 -35.62
N PRO A 145 -5.29 -42.86 -34.86
CA PRO A 145 -6.44 -43.72 -35.02
C PRO A 145 -7.03 -43.55 -36.43
N GLY A 146 -6.86 -44.57 -37.28
CA GLY A 146 -7.19 -44.54 -38.71
C GLY A 146 -6.06 -45.04 -39.62
N GLN A 147 -4.83 -45.16 -39.11
CA GLN A 147 -3.64 -45.59 -39.87
C GLN A 147 -3.45 -47.12 -39.93
N VAL A 148 -4.49 -47.91 -39.59
CA VAL A 148 -4.39 -49.37 -39.42
C VAL A 148 -4.62 -50.14 -40.73
N ASN A 149 -5.20 -49.50 -41.74
CA ASN A 149 -5.44 -50.10 -43.05
C ASN A 149 -4.46 -49.51 -44.07
N GLU A 150 -3.94 -50.39 -44.93
CA GLU A 150 -2.90 -50.16 -45.94
C GLU A 150 -2.91 -48.76 -46.56
N PHE A 151 -1.72 -48.16 -46.67
CA PHE A 151 -1.49 -46.91 -47.39
C PHE A 151 -1.81 -47.13 -48.88
N ASP A 152 -3.06 -46.88 -49.29
CA ASP A 152 -3.36 -46.63 -50.69
C ASP A 152 -3.18 -45.12 -50.94
N GLU A 153 -2.15 -44.80 -51.72
CA GLU A 153 -1.72 -43.44 -52.07
C GLU A 153 -2.81 -42.68 -52.86
N ASN A 154 -3.82 -43.39 -53.40
CA ASN A 154 -4.89 -42.82 -54.23
C ASN A 154 -6.23 -42.58 -53.50
N ASP A 155 -6.37 -42.98 -52.24
CA ASP A 155 -7.63 -42.85 -51.51
C ASP A 155 -7.67 -41.60 -50.60
N PRO A 156 -8.58 -40.64 -50.84
CA PRO A 156 -8.68 -39.40 -50.06
C PRO A 156 -9.17 -39.64 -48.61
N SER A 157 -9.60 -40.86 -48.28
CA SER A 157 -10.07 -41.26 -46.94
C SER A 157 -8.95 -41.32 -45.89
N THR A 158 -7.69 -41.44 -46.32
CA THR A 158 -6.50 -41.54 -45.45
C THR A 158 -6.23 -40.26 -44.64
N TYR A 159 -6.59 -39.08 -45.16
CA TYR A 159 -6.38 -37.79 -44.48
C TYR A 159 -7.58 -37.36 -43.60
N VAL A 160 -8.71 -38.06 -43.70
CA VAL A 160 -9.93 -37.79 -42.92
C VAL A 160 -9.69 -37.78 -41.41
N PRO A 161 -8.97 -38.75 -40.79
CA PRO A 161 -8.72 -38.71 -39.35
C PRO A 161 -7.87 -37.51 -38.91
N PHE A 162 -6.89 -37.09 -39.72
CA PHE A 162 -6.07 -35.92 -39.45
C PHE A 162 -6.89 -34.62 -39.50
N ILE A 163 -7.69 -34.45 -40.56
CA ILE A 163 -8.58 -33.29 -40.73
C ILE A 163 -9.62 -33.24 -39.58
N LEU A 164 -10.17 -34.39 -39.18
CA LEU A 164 -11.14 -34.48 -38.08
C LEU A 164 -10.54 -34.05 -36.74
N ILE A 165 -9.28 -34.40 -36.46
CA ILE A 165 -8.58 -33.96 -35.24
C ILE A 165 -8.30 -32.45 -35.28
N CYS A 166 -7.85 -31.91 -36.42
CA CYS A 166 -7.66 -30.46 -36.58
C CYS A 166 -8.96 -29.68 -36.38
N VAL A 167 -10.08 -30.18 -36.95
CA VAL A 167 -11.41 -29.60 -36.73
C VAL A 167 -11.82 -29.72 -35.27
N GLY A 168 -11.56 -30.85 -34.62
CA GLY A 168 -11.81 -31.06 -33.18
C GLY A 168 -11.06 -30.07 -32.29
N MET A 169 -9.78 -29.80 -32.57
CA MET A 169 -8.99 -28.78 -31.86
C MET A 169 -9.57 -27.38 -32.03
N LEU A 170 -10.01 -27.04 -33.25
CA LEU A 170 -10.62 -25.76 -33.56
C LEU A 170 -11.94 -25.59 -32.79
N VAL A 171 -12.77 -26.64 -32.76
CA VAL A 171 -14.03 -26.67 -32.00
C VAL A 171 -13.79 -26.55 -30.49
N ILE A 172 -12.78 -27.23 -29.94
CA ILE A 172 -12.43 -27.13 -28.52
C ILE A 172 -11.92 -25.72 -28.18
N SER A 173 -11.06 -25.13 -29.02
CA SER A 173 -10.52 -23.79 -28.81
C SER A 173 -11.61 -22.71 -28.88
N VAL A 174 -12.48 -22.78 -29.89
CA VAL A 174 -13.63 -21.87 -30.03
C VAL A 174 -14.65 -22.10 -28.93
N GLY A 175 -14.89 -23.35 -28.53
CA GLY A 175 -15.78 -23.72 -27.43
C GLY A 175 -15.32 -23.17 -26.09
N LEU A 176 -14.03 -23.31 -25.76
CA LEU A 176 -13.44 -22.74 -24.55
C LEU A 176 -13.48 -21.21 -24.59
N THR A 177 -13.11 -20.59 -25.72
CA THR A 177 -13.16 -19.13 -25.87
C THR A 177 -14.59 -18.58 -25.74
N ALA A 178 -15.58 -19.27 -26.31
CA ALA A 178 -16.99 -18.91 -26.21
C ALA A 178 -17.55 -19.15 -24.80
N PHE A 179 -17.14 -20.24 -24.14
CA PHE A 179 -17.49 -20.52 -22.75
C PHE A 179 -16.95 -19.43 -21.82
N PHE A 180 -15.67 -19.04 -21.96
CA PHE A 180 -15.07 -17.94 -21.21
C PHE A 180 -15.70 -16.58 -21.53
N ARG A 181 -16.13 -16.32 -22.77
CA ARG A 181 -16.89 -15.12 -23.12
C ARG A 181 -18.30 -15.10 -22.54
N ARG A 182 -18.95 -16.26 -22.41
CA ARG A 182 -20.35 -16.39 -21.98
C ARG A 182 -20.49 -16.46 -20.47
N TYR A 183 -19.54 -17.09 -19.79
CA TYR A 183 -19.40 -17.01 -18.35
C TYR A 183 -18.58 -15.76 -18.01
N GLN A 184 -19.24 -14.60 -18.04
CA GLN A 184 -18.78 -13.39 -17.33
C GLN A 184 -18.69 -13.67 -15.82
N PHE A 185 -17.69 -14.46 -15.42
CA PHE A 185 -17.20 -14.61 -14.06
C PHE A 185 -15.68 -14.76 -14.22
N PHE A 186 -14.83 -13.81 -13.82
CA PHE A 186 -14.99 -12.67 -12.91
C PHE A 186 -15.45 -11.34 -13.54
#